data_AF-A0A932D859-F1
#
_entry.id   AF-A0A932D859-F1
#
_cell.length_a   1.000
_cell.length_b   1.000
_cell.length_c   1.000
_cell.angle_alpha   90.00
_cell.angle_beta   90.00
_cell.angle_gamma   90.00
#
_symmetry.space_group_name_H-M   'P 1'
#
loop_
_entity.id
_entity.type
_entity.pdbx_description
1 polymer ?
#
loop_
_entity_poly.entity_id
_entity_poly.type
_entity_poly.pdbx_seq_one_letter_code
_entity_poly.pdbx_strand_id
1 'polypeptide(L)' 'MLTPTKAAFSLLICAGFLALGQPTTAVAAEARQKPERPRIYDTKADGKEQIATALKTAQAEDKRVILKFGANW' A
#
# COMPACT_ATOMS: atom_id res chain seq x y z
N MET A 1 30.11 -52.77 -37.07
CA MET A 1 28.78 -52.46 -36.51
C MET A 1 28.95 -51.45 -35.40
N LEU A 2 28.54 -50.20 -35.60
CA LEU A 2 28.61 -49.12 -34.60
C LEU A 2 27.32 -48.29 -34.71
N THR A 3 26.53 -48.21 -33.64
CA THR A 3 25.19 -47.59 -33.60
C THR A 3 25.24 -46.07 -33.40
N PRO A 4 24.33 -45.28 -34.01
CA PRO A 4 24.23 -43.84 -33.80
C PRO A 4 23.14 -43.49 -32.77
N THR A 5 23.46 -43.50 -31.46
CA THR A 5 22.44 -43.28 -30.41
C THR A 5 22.87 -42.32 -29.30
N LYS A 6 23.72 -41.33 -29.61
CA LYS A 6 24.12 -40.29 -28.63
C LYS A 6 24.03 -38.85 -29.11
N ALA A 7 23.92 -38.59 -30.41
CA ALA A 7 23.93 -37.22 -30.94
C ALA A 7 22.58 -36.49 -30.82
N ALA A 8 21.46 -37.21 -30.82
CA ALA A 8 20.14 -36.59 -30.83
C ALA A 8 19.72 -35.98 -29.48
N PHE A 9 20.31 -36.41 -28.37
CA PHE A 9 19.93 -35.93 -27.04
C PHE A 9 20.61 -34.61 -26.65
N SER A 10 21.67 -34.21 -27.34
CA SER A 10 22.46 -33.03 -26.98
C SER A 10 21.99 -31.73 -27.64
N LEU A 11 21.09 -31.80 -28.63
CA LEU A 11 20.62 -30.61 -29.36
C LEU A 11 19.34 -29.99 -28.77
N LEU A 12 18.60 -30.73 -27.94
CA LEU A 12 17.35 -30.27 -27.33
C LEU A 12 17.53 -29.44 -26.04
N ILE A 13 18.75 -29.34 -25.51
CA ILE A 13 19.02 -28.59 -24.26
C ILE A 13 19.39 -27.12 -24.55
N CYS A 14 19.88 -26.78 -25.74
CA CYS A 14 20.28 -25.41 -26.06
C CYS A 14 19.11 -24.45 -26.38
N ALA A 15 17.93 -24.96 -26.73
CA ALA A 15 16.78 -24.11 -27.09
C ALA A 15 15.99 -23.59 -25.87
N GLY A 16 16.12 -24.22 -24.70
CA GLY A 16 15.36 -23.84 -23.49
C GLY A 16 15.92 -22.63 -22.74
N PHE A 17 17.17 -22.24 -22.98
CA PHE A 17 17.85 -21.22 -22.18
C PHE A 17 17.69 -19.78 -22.71
N LEU A 18 17.18 -19.60 -23.94
CA LEU A 18 17.09 -18.27 -24.56
C LEU A 18 15.83 -17.46 -24.19
N ALA A 19 14.90 -18.02 -23.41
CA ALA A 19 13.62 -17.36 -23.11
C ALA A 19 13.56 -16.64 -21.75
N LEU A 20 14.59 -16.73 -20.90
CA LEU A 20 14.56 -16.20 -19.53
C LEU A 20 15.11 -14.77 -19.36
N GLY A 21 15.48 -14.10 -20.47
CA GLY A 21 16.25 -12.85 -20.43
C GLY A 21 15.54 -11.60 -20.94
N GLN A 22 14.21 -11.56 -21.06
CA GLN A 22 13.54 -10.33 -21.47
C GLN A 22 13.61 -9.30 -20.32
N PRO A 23 14.27 -8.15 -20.50
CA PRO A 23 14.28 -7.09 -19.50
C PRO A 23 12.85 -6.61 -19.34
N THR A 24 12.26 -6.86 -18.18
CA THR A 24 10.96 -6.30 -17.84
C THR A 24 11.16 -4.79 -17.74
N THR A 25 10.69 -4.05 -18.75
CA THR A 25 10.60 -2.59 -18.65
C THR A 25 9.64 -2.29 -17.52
N ALA A 26 10.19 -1.92 -16.36
CA ALA A 26 9.40 -1.40 -15.26
C ALA A 26 8.73 -0.12 -15.76
N VAL A 27 7.44 -0.22 -16.11
CA VAL A 27 6.61 0.94 -16.35
C VAL A 27 6.53 1.67 -15.01
N ALA A 28 7.23 2.81 -14.92
CA ALA A 28 7.11 3.69 -13.78
C ALA A 28 5.64 4.06 -13.63
N ALA A 29 5.01 3.62 -12.54
CA ALA A 29 3.65 4.01 -12.25
C ALA A 29 3.65 5.53 -12.06
N GLU A 30 3.00 6.24 -12.99
CA GLU A 30 2.75 7.66 -12.83
C GLU A 30 2.02 7.86 -11.50
N ALA A 31 2.51 8.80 -10.69
CA ALA A 31 1.91 9.12 -9.40
C ALA A 31 0.48 9.63 -9.64
N ARG A 32 -0.51 8.74 -9.52
CA ARG A 32 -1.93 9.13 -9.52
C ARG A 32 -2.12 10.17 -8.43
N GLN A 33 -2.54 11.37 -8.82
CA GLN A 33 -2.97 12.38 -7.86
C GLN A 33 -4.07 11.77 -7.00
N LYS A 34 -3.81 11.71 -5.69
CA LYS A 34 -4.82 11.24 -4.73
C LYS A 34 -5.99 12.23 -4.78
N PRO A 35 -7.24 11.76 -4.86
CA PRO A 35 -8.39 12.64 -4.78
C PRO A 35 -8.33 13.41 -3.45
N GLU A 36 -8.58 14.71 -3.51
CA GLU A 36 -8.61 15.56 -2.33
C GLU A 36 -9.75 15.13 -1.41
N ARG A 37 -9.42 14.85 -0.14
CA ARG A 37 -10.39 14.43 0.87
C ARG A 37 -10.87 15.64 1.65
N PRO A 38 -12.15 15.67 2.07
CA PRO A 38 -12.63 16.70 2.98
C PRO A 38 -11.77 16.74 4.26
N ARG A 39 -11.43 17.95 4.69
CA ARG A 39 -10.75 18.17 5.97
C ARG A 39 -11.76 17.96 7.10
N ILE A 40 -11.49 17.02 7.99
CA ILE A 40 -12.38 16.66 9.11
C ILE A 40 -11.88 17.14 10.47
N TYR A 41 -10.61 17.54 10.56
CA TYR A 41 -10.03 18.13 11.76
C TYR A 41 -10.00 19.65 11.62
N ASP A 42 -10.52 20.37 12.62
CA ASP A 42 -10.37 21.82 12.71
C ASP A 42 -8.99 22.17 13.26
N THR A 43 -8.18 22.89 12.47
CA THR A 43 -6.82 23.28 12.86
C THR A 43 -6.77 24.51 13.76
N LYS A 44 -7.90 25.19 13.97
CA LYS A 44 -8.01 26.37 14.84
C LYS A 44 -8.69 26.05 16.19
N ALA A 45 -9.13 24.81 16.38
CA ALA A 45 -9.78 24.38 17.59
C ALA A 45 -8.84 24.47 18.81
N ASP A 46 -9.37 24.99 19.92
CA ASP A 46 -8.75 24.79 21.23
C ASP A 46 -9.10 23.38 21.75
N GLY A 47 -8.15 22.45 21.61
CA GLY A 47 -8.36 21.08 22.06
C GLY A 47 -8.59 20.97 23.57
N LYS A 48 -8.04 21.87 24.39
CA LYS A 48 -8.23 21.84 25.85
C LYS A 48 -9.66 22.22 26.20
N GLU A 49 -10.19 23.27 25.58
CA GLU A 49 -11.58 23.69 25.78
C GLU A 49 -12.57 22.61 25.31
N GLN A 50 -12.32 21.99 24.16
CA GLN A 50 -13.15 20.91 23.63
C GLN A 50 -13.20 19.70 24.58
N ILE A 51 -12.04 19.27 25.10
CA ILE A 51 -11.98 18.16 26.06
C ILE A 51 -12.70 18.53 27.35
N ALA A 52 -12.48 19.72 27.89
CA ALA A 52 -13.13 20.17 29.11
C ALA A 52 -14.66 20.21 28.96
N THR A 53 -15.15 20.65 27.81
CA THR A 53 -16.59 20.67 27.49
C THR A 53 -17.16 19.27 27.35
N ALA A 54 -16.48 18.39 26.59
CA ALA A 54 -16.90 17.00 26.41
C ALA A 54 -16.98 16.22 27.73
N LEU A 55 -16.03 16.46 28.65
CA LEU A 55 -16.05 15.84 29.98
C LEU A 55 -17.25 16.29 30.81
N LYS A 56 -17.62 17.57 30.77
CA LYS A 56 -18.83 18.08 31.45
C LYS A 56 -20.09 17.40 30.93
N THR A 57 -20.24 17.31 29.60
CA THR A 57 -21.37 16.62 28.97
C THR A 57 -21.40 15.14 29.34
N ALA A 58 -20.25 14.46 29.27
CA ALA A 58 -20.15 13.04 29.59
C ALA A 58 -20.49 12.74 31.05
N GLN A 59 -20.10 13.62 31.98
CA GLN A 59 -20.48 13.50 33.39
C GLN A 59 -21.98 13.65 33.60
N ALA A 60 -22.61 14.64 32.95
CA ALA A 60 -24.04 14.90 33.09
C ALA A 60 -24.92 13.78 32.50
N GLU A 61 -24.42 13.10 31.45
CA GLU A 61 -25.18 12.10 30.70
C GLU A 61 -24.78 10.64 31.02
N ASP A 62 -23.89 10.41 32.00
CA ASP A 62 -23.31 9.10 32.32
C ASP A 62 -22.69 8.39 31.08
N LYS A 63 -21.88 9.15 30.33
CA LYS A 63 -21.20 8.69 29.11
C LYS A 63 -19.69 8.64 29.29
N ARG A 64 -19.01 8.02 28.33
CA ARG A 64 -17.54 8.02 28.20
C ARG A 64 -17.12 8.93 27.05
N VAL A 65 -15.97 9.58 27.19
CA VAL A 65 -15.36 10.40 26.14
C VAL A 65 -14.42 9.55 25.29
N ILE A 66 -14.55 9.63 23.96
CA ILE A 66 -13.58 9.06 23.01
C ILE A 66 -12.77 10.20 22.41
N LEU A 67 -11.44 10.09 22.49
CA LEU A 67 -10.52 11.00 21.82
C LEU A 67 -10.03 10.37 20.53
N LYS A 68 -10.33 11.00 19.40
CA LYS A 68 -9.87 10.57 18.08
C LYS A 68 -8.78 11.51 17.60
N PHE A 69 -7.54 11.05 17.71
CA PHE A 69 -6.37 11.79 17.22
C PHE A 69 -6.11 11.51 15.74
N GLY A 70 -5.68 12.54 15.02
CA GLY A 70 -5.29 12.47 13.62
C GLY A 70 -5.01 13.86 13.06
N ALA A 71 -4.88 13.96 11.74
CA ALA A 71 -4.77 15.23 11.04
C ALA A 71 -5.27 15.08 9.59
N ASN A 72 -5.34 16.19 8.86
CA ASN A 72 -5.96 16.27 7.53
C ASN A 72 -5.07 15.75 6.38
N TRP A 73 -3.97 15.05 6.69
CA TRP A 73 -3.03 14.49 5.71
C TRP A 73 -3.43 13.09 5.21
#